data_AF-A0A653CH14-F1
#
_entry.id   AF-A0A653CH14-F1
#
_cell.length_a   1.000
_cell.length_b   1.000
_cell.length_c   1.000
_cell.angle_alpha   90.00
_cell.angle_beta   90.00
_cell.angle_gamma   90.00
#
_symmetry.space_group_name_H-M   'P 1'
#
loop_
_entity.id
_entity.type
_entity.pdbx_description
1 polymer ?
#
loop_
_entity_poly.entity_id
_entity_poly.type
_entity_poly.pdbx_seq_one_letter_code
_entity_poly.pdbx_strand_id
1 'polypeptide(L)'
;MGTTQLDENFFYNSMLAKAMVQMLPPPERKVIRLWFDKLMQTGETKEQKEIRNEYVWFILLMLQCKKVREPFNGPPPPELEPLRDIVSGKVYEEVMVGNDDNMDWLEKTKDKSKKNVQFGSTAPSQFFKSMPIPNDGVICYLSAFSDRGN
;
A
#
# COMPACT_ATOMS: atom_id res chain seq x y z
N MET A 1 22.75 -4.13 -10.53
CA MET A 1 22.09 -3.10 -9.70
C MET A 1 20.60 -3.36 -9.41
N GLY A 2 19.91 -4.32 -10.06
CA GLY A 2 18.45 -4.50 -9.87
C GLY A 2 17.98 -5.40 -8.72
N THR A 3 18.88 -6.12 -8.02
CA THR A 3 18.49 -7.09 -6.98
C THR A 3 18.04 -6.42 -5.68
N THR A 4 18.66 -5.29 -5.31
CA THR A 4 18.35 -4.54 -4.08
C THR A 4 16.95 -3.93 -4.12
N GLN A 5 16.55 -3.38 -5.26
CA GLN A 5 15.22 -2.77 -5.44
C GLN A 5 14.09 -3.80 -5.30
N LEU A 6 14.30 -5.03 -5.77
CA LEU A 6 13.33 -6.11 -5.60
C LEU A 6 13.15 -6.48 -4.12
N ASP A 7 14.21 -6.47 -3.32
CA ASP A 7 14.14 -6.77 -1.89
C ASP A 7 13.50 -5.62 -1.09
N GLU A 8 13.78 -4.37 -1.46
CA GLU A 8 13.12 -3.19 -0.88
C GLU A 8 11.61 -3.22 -1.15
N ASN A 9 11.20 -3.43 -2.41
CA ASN A 9 9.78 -3.52 -2.78
C ASN A 9 9.06 -4.64 -2.00
N PHE A 10 9.71 -5.80 -1.87
CA PHE A 10 9.20 -6.90 -1.07
C PHE A 10 9.00 -6.49 0.39
N PHE A 11 10.00 -5.86 0.99
CA PHE A 11 9.97 -5.47 2.40
C PHE A 11 8.84 -4.48 2.68
N TYR A 12 8.72 -3.42 1.87
CA TYR A 12 7.67 -2.41 2.04
C TYR A 12 6.28 -3.00 1.87
N ASN A 13 6.02 -3.75 0.78
CA ASN A 13 4.71 -4.35 0.55
C ASN A 13 4.37 -5.38 1.62
N SER A 14 5.35 -6.17 2.09
CA SER A 14 5.16 -7.13 3.17
C SER A 14 4.81 -6.46 4.48
N MET A 15 5.44 -5.33 4.80
CA MET A 15 5.16 -4.57 6.02
C MET A 15 3.72 -4.03 6.01
N LEU A 16 3.29 -3.43 4.89
CA LEU A 16 1.92 -2.93 4.72
C LEU A 16 0.89 -4.06 4.81
N ALA A 17 1.13 -5.16 4.10
CA ALA A 17 0.22 -6.30 4.10
C ALA A 17 0.12 -6.96 5.48
N LYS A 18 1.24 -7.11 6.20
CA LYS A 18 1.25 -7.66 7.57
C LYS A 18 0.44 -6.81 8.56
N ALA A 19 0.41 -5.49 8.39
CA ALA A 19 -0.46 -4.62 9.18
C ALA A 19 -1.94 -4.93 8.90
N MET A 20 -2.31 -5.10 7.62
CA MET A 20 -3.69 -5.41 7.23
C MET A 20 -4.15 -6.82 7.64
N VAL A 21 -3.25 -7.81 7.65
CA VAL A 21 -3.53 -9.18 8.10
C VAL A 21 -4.07 -9.22 9.52
N GLN A 22 -3.74 -8.26 10.38
CA GLN A 22 -4.28 -8.20 11.75
C GLN A 22 -5.78 -7.91 11.79
N MET A 23 -6.37 -7.43 10.70
CA MET A 23 -7.81 -7.19 10.58
C MET A 23 -8.58 -8.44 10.14
N LEU A 24 -7.89 -9.50 9.70
CA LEU A 24 -8.55 -10.74 9.27
C LEU A 24 -9.02 -11.59 10.46
N PRO A 25 -10.08 -12.39 10.27
CA PRO A 25 -10.46 -13.44 11.20
C PRO A 25 -9.28 -14.37 11.54
N PRO A 26 -9.22 -14.94 12.76
CA PRO A 26 -8.13 -15.83 13.17
C PRO A 26 -7.78 -16.98 12.21
N PRO A 27 -8.73 -17.72 11.60
CA PRO A 27 -8.38 -18.81 10.69
C PRO A 27 -7.68 -18.30 9.42
N GLU A 28 -8.24 -17.29 8.76
CA GLU A 28 -7.64 -16.68 7.56
C GLU A 28 -6.28 -16.07 7.86
N ARG A 29 -6.15 -15.39 9.01
CA ARG A 29 -4.89 -14.83 9.48
C ARG A 29 -3.78 -15.89 9.58
N LYS A 30 -4.09 -17.09 10.06
CA LYS A 30 -3.12 -18.18 10.15
C LYS A 30 -2.66 -18.62 8.76
N VAL A 31 -3.58 -18.76 7.82
CA VAL A 31 -3.26 -19.17 6.44
C VAL A 31 -2.38 -18.15 5.74
N ILE A 32 -2.74 -16.86 5.82
CA ILE A 32 -1.94 -15.79 5.20
C ILE A 32 -0.54 -15.68 5.81
N ARG A 33 -0.38 -15.97 7.11
CA ARG A 33 0.96 -16.04 7.73
C ARG A 33 1.84 -17.13 7.11
N LEU A 34 1.28 -18.30 6.82
CA LEU A 34 2.03 -19.37 6.15
C LEU A 34 2.52 -18.93 4.76
N TRP A 35 1.70 -18.18 4.03
CA TRP A 35 2.10 -17.55 2.77
C TRP A 35 3.27 -16.58 2.95
N PHE A 36 3.22 -15.70 3.96
CA PHE A 36 4.34 -14.81 4.25
C PHE A 36 5.62 -15.57 4.61
N ASP A 37 5.52 -16.62 5.42
CA ASP A 37 6.68 -17.45 5.78
C ASP A 37 7.31 -18.09 4.53
N LYS A 38 6.48 -18.60 3.60
CA LYS A 38 6.96 -19.15 2.32
C LYS A 38 7.60 -18.08 1.43
N LEU A 39 6.98 -16.90 1.34
CA LEU A 39 7.49 -15.81 0.51
C LEU A 39 8.80 -15.24 1.05
N MET A 40 8.98 -15.18 2.38
CA MET A 40 10.26 -14.80 3.01
C MET A 40 11.39 -15.78 2.70
N GLN A 41 11.07 -17.06 2.49
CA GLN A 41 12.04 -18.10 2.13
C GLN A 41 12.31 -18.17 0.62
N THR A 42 11.57 -17.41 -0.19
CA THR A 42 11.74 -17.36 -1.64
C THR A 42 12.58 -16.14 -2.01
N GLY A 43 13.56 -16.27 -2.91
CA GLY A 43 14.32 -15.12 -3.43
C GLY A 43 15.82 -15.32 -3.55
N GLU A 44 16.28 -16.54 -3.83
CA GLU A 44 17.68 -16.81 -4.13
C GLU A 44 18.06 -16.24 -5.51
N THR A 45 17.19 -16.43 -6.51
CA THR A 45 17.39 -15.90 -7.87
C THR A 45 16.57 -14.64 -8.14
N LYS A 46 16.90 -13.91 -9.21
CA LYS A 46 16.14 -12.72 -9.62
C LYS A 46 14.69 -13.07 -9.96
N GLU A 47 14.49 -14.18 -10.66
CA GLU A 47 13.19 -14.70 -11.09
C GLU A 47 12.33 -15.05 -9.88
N GLN A 48 12.91 -15.72 -8.88
CA GLN A 48 12.22 -16.01 -7.61
C GLN A 48 11.83 -14.73 -6.87
N LYS A 49 12.68 -13.69 -6.88
CA LYS A 49 12.35 -12.39 -6.27
C LYS A 49 11.21 -11.69 -7.01
N GLU A 50 11.17 -11.77 -8.33
CA GLU A 50 10.08 -11.22 -9.13
C GLU A 50 8.76 -11.91 -8.82
N ILE A 51 8.75 -13.25 -8.84
CA ILE A 51 7.57 -14.06 -8.46
C ILE A 51 7.12 -13.70 -7.04
N ARG A 52 8.01 -13.73 -6.06
CA ARG A 52 7.70 -13.38 -4.67
C ARG A 52 7.04 -11.99 -4.56
N ASN A 53 7.56 -11.01 -5.28
CA ASN A 53 7.05 -9.65 -5.24
C ASN A 53 5.66 -9.53 -5.82
N GLU A 54 5.38 -10.24 -6.93
CA GLU A 54 4.06 -10.31 -7.53
C GLU A 54 3.03 -10.88 -6.55
N TYR A 55 3.38 -11.97 -5.84
CA TYR A 55 2.52 -12.57 -4.83
C TYR A 55 2.22 -11.61 -3.66
N VAL A 56 3.24 -10.95 -3.11
CA VAL A 56 3.02 -10.00 -1.99
C VAL A 56 2.16 -8.83 -2.44
N TRP A 57 2.39 -8.32 -3.65
CA TRP A 57 1.58 -7.24 -4.20
C TRP A 57 0.12 -7.67 -4.36
N PHE A 58 -0.14 -8.85 -4.92
CA PHE A 58 -1.51 -9.35 -5.08
C PHE A 58 -2.20 -9.62 -3.72
N ILE A 59 -1.47 -10.19 -2.75
CA ILE A 59 -1.97 -10.33 -1.37
C ILE A 59 -2.37 -8.97 -0.79
N LEU A 60 -1.55 -7.93 -1.00
CA LEU A 60 -1.85 -6.58 -0.52
C LEU A 60 -3.18 -6.06 -1.12
N LEU A 61 -3.38 -6.21 -2.44
CA LEU A 61 -4.63 -5.80 -3.10
C LEU A 61 -5.84 -6.59 -2.59
N MET A 62 -5.67 -7.91 -2.44
CA MET A 62 -6.71 -8.78 -1.89
C MET A 62 -7.11 -8.39 -0.45
N LEU A 63 -6.13 -8.01 0.37
CA LEU A 63 -6.36 -7.53 1.73
C LEU A 63 -7.07 -6.17 1.76
N GLN A 64 -6.80 -5.29 0.79
CA GLN A 64 -7.53 -4.03 0.62
C GLN A 64 -9.02 -4.28 0.34
N CYS A 65 -9.34 -5.33 -0.43
CA CYS A 65 -10.71 -5.79 -0.67
C CYS A 65 -11.34 -6.52 0.54
N LYS A 66 -10.59 -6.73 1.63
CA LYS A 66 -11.01 -7.43 2.87
C LYS A 66 -11.58 -8.83 2.65
N LYS A 67 -11.19 -9.51 1.57
CA LYS A 67 -11.65 -10.86 1.25
C LYS A 67 -10.49 -11.73 0.82
N VAL A 68 -10.22 -12.78 1.59
CA VAL A 68 -9.25 -13.80 1.18
C VAL A 68 -9.85 -14.69 0.10
N ARG A 69 -9.11 -14.93 -0.98
CA ARG A 69 -9.52 -15.73 -2.14
C ARG A 69 -8.51 -16.84 -2.40
N GLU A 70 -8.88 -17.80 -3.25
CA GLU A 70 -7.95 -18.79 -3.78
C GLU A 70 -6.80 -18.10 -4.53
N PRO A 71 -5.56 -18.60 -4.44
CA PRO A 71 -5.11 -19.78 -3.68
C PRO A 71 -4.83 -19.49 -2.19
N PHE A 72 -4.97 -18.23 -1.76
CA PHE A 72 -4.58 -17.75 -0.43
C PHE A 72 -5.52 -18.14 0.72
N ASN A 73 -6.64 -18.79 0.42
CA ASN A 73 -7.51 -19.45 1.39
C ASN A 73 -6.99 -20.85 1.82
N GLY A 74 -5.95 -21.36 1.16
CA GLY A 74 -5.24 -22.60 1.50
C GLY A 74 -3.76 -22.37 1.78
N PRO A 75 -3.03 -23.40 2.24
CA PRO A 75 -1.59 -23.31 2.47
C PRO A 75 -0.84 -23.11 1.13
N PRO A 76 0.34 -22.46 1.16
CA PRO A 76 1.16 -22.31 -0.05
C PRO A 76 1.66 -23.65 -0.57
N PRO A 77 1.82 -23.80 -1.90
CA PRO A 77 2.44 -24.98 -2.49
C PRO A 77 3.95 -25.06 -2.18
N PRO A 78 4.58 -26.24 -2.32
CA PRO A 78 6.01 -26.41 -2.11
C PRO A 78 6.89 -25.55 -3.03
N GLU A 79 6.44 -25.34 -4.27
CA GLU A 79 7.10 -24.52 -5.27
C GLU A 79 6.14 -23.43 -5.76
N LEU A 80 6.67 -22.22 -5.93
CA LEU A 80 5.88 -21.08 -6.39
C LEU A 80 6.00 -20.95 -7.91
N GLU A 81 4.90 -21.25 -8.59
CA GLU A 81 4.73 -20.97 -10.01
C GLU A 81 4.36 -19.49 -10.23
N PRO A 82 4.49 -18.95 -11.45
CA PRO A 82 4.03 -17.59 -11.74
C PRO A 82 2.57 -17.39 -11.34
N LEU A 83 2.26 -16.25 -10.73
CA LEU A 83 0.96 -16.05 -10.08
C LEU A 83 -0.23 -16.22 -11.04
N ARG A 84 -0.06 -15.76 -12.29
CA ARG A 84 -1.04 -15.87 -13.37
C ARG A 84 -1.45 -17.31 -13.71
N ASP A 85 -0.59 -18.29 -13.42
CA ASP A 85 -0.82 -19.69 -13.76
C ASP A 85 -1.65 -20.38 -12.66
N ILE A 86 -1.65 -19.82 -11.44
CA ILE A 86 -2.36 -20.37 -10.28
C ILE A 86 -3.61 -19.60 -9.85
N VAL A 87 -3.67 -18.29 -10.13
CA VAL A 87 -4.84 -17.46 -9.83
C VAL A 87 -5.77 -17.48 -11.03
N SER A 88 -7.01 -17.94 -10.83
CA SER A 88 -8.00 -17.89 -11.91
C SER A 88 -8.26 -16.46 -12.38
N GLY A 89 -8.46 -16.27 -13.68
CA GLY A 89 -8.70 -14.93 -14.26
C GLY A 89 -9.87 -14.19 -13.59
N LYS A 90 -10.91 -14.93 -13.17
CA LYS A 90 -12.05 -14.37 -12.44
C LYS A 90 -11.63 -13.79 -11.08
N VAL A 91 -10.81 -14.51 -10.30
CA VAL A 91 -10.32 -14.02 -9.01
C VAL A 91 -9.42 -12.81 -9.21
N TYR A 92 -8.56 -12.85 -10.22
CA TYR A 92 -7.69 -11.73 -10.55
C TYR A 92 -8.50 -10.47 -10.87
N GLU A 93 -9.50 -10.57 -11.76
CA GLU A 93 -10.38 -9.47 -12.13
C GLU A 93 -11.16 -8.93 -10.92
N GLU A 94 -11.75 -9.80 -10.09
CA GLU A 94 -12.47 -9.39 -8.87
C GLU A 94 -11.59 -8.56 -7.93
N VAL A 95 -10.32 -8.94 -7.75
CA VAL A 95 -9.38 -8.23 -6.87
C VAL A 95 -8.96 -6.90 -7.48
N MET A 96 -8.74 -6.83 -8.79
CA MET A 96 -8.38 -5.58 -9.47
C MET A 96 -9.53 -4.57 -9.42
N VAL A 97 -10.73 -4.98 -9.83
CA VAL A 97 -11.92 -4.12 -9.85
C VAL A 97 -12.27 -3.64 -8.44
N GLY A 98 -12.25 -4.54 -7.45
CA GLY A 98 -12.54 -4.17 -6.06
C GLY A 98 -11.53 -3.19 -5.46
N ASN A 99 -10.30 -3.17 -5.98
CA ASN A 99 -9.28 -2.23 -5.54
C ASN A 99 -9.37 -0.87 -6.24
N ASP A 100 -9.83 -0.82 -7.49
CA ASP A 100 -10.11 0.45 -8.19
C ASP A 100 -11.21 1.24 -7.46
N ASP A 101 -12.31 0.58 -7.07
CA ASP A 101 -13.37 1.17 -6.25
C ASP A 101 -12.84 1.73 -4.90
N ASN A 102 -11.79 1.11 -4.36
CA ASN A 102 -11.16 1.54 -3.11
C ASN A 102 -10.17 2.70 -3.30
N MET A 103 -9.78 3.04 -4.53
CA MET A 103 -8.91 4.16 -4.88
C MET A 103 -9.67 5.40 -5.38
N ASP A 104 -11.00 5.33 -5.52
CA ASP A 104 -11.87 6.46 -5.89
C ASP A 104 -11.67 7.73 -5.04
N TRP A 105 -11.24 7.59 -3.79
CA TRP A 105 -10.95 8.74 -2.92
C TRP A 105 -9.72 9.52 -3.38
N LEU A 106 -8.72 8.86 -3.99
CA LEU A 106 -7.51 9.50 -4.51
C LEU A 106 -7.85 10.43 -5.67
N GLU A 107 -8.81 10.05 -6.52
CA GLU A 107 -9.30 10.92 -7.60
C GLU A 107 -10.05 12.13 -7.05
N LYS A 108 -10.85 11.94 -6.00
CA LYS A 108 -11.56 13.03 -5.30
C LYS A 108 -10.63 14.06 -4.64
N THR A 109 -9.37 13.70 -4.36
CA THR A 109 -8.38 14.66 -3.83
C THR A 109 -7.76 15.57 -4.90
N LYS A 110 -7.81 15.18 -6.18
CA LYS A 110 -7.26 16.01 -7.28
C LYS A 110 -8.11 17.25 -7.57
N ASP A 111 -9.41 17.22 -7.23
CA ASP A 111 -10.36 18.28 -7.60
C ASP A 111 -10.66 19.32 -6.52
N LYS A 112 -10.12 19.19 -5.30
CA LYS A 112 -10.41 20.15 -4.22
C LYS A 112 -9.18 20.96 -3.81
N SER A 113 -9.07 22.13 -4.45
CA SER A 113 -8.28 23.29 -4.07
C SER A 113 -6.75 23.11 -4.07
N LYS A 114 -6.15 23.27 -5.25
CA LYS A 114 -4.80 23.87 -5.33
C LYS A 114 -4.88 25.33 -4.82
N LYS A 115 -4.99 25.54 -3.51
CA LYS A 115 -4.59 26.82 -2.93
C LYS A 115 -3.10 26.94 -3.19
N ASN A 116 -2.73 27.84 -4.10
CA ASN A 116 -1.33 28.11 -4.43
C ASN A 116 -0.69 28.75 -3.18
N VAL A 117 -0.08 27.94 -2.32
CA VAL A 117 0.52 28.42 -1.08
C VAL A 117 1.80 29.17 -1.45
N GLN A 118 1.74 30.50 -1.47
CA GLN A 118 2.92 31.34 -1.65
C GLN A 118 3.71 31.41 -0.33
N PHE A 119 4.75 30.60 -0.23
CA PHE A 119 5.72 30.69 0.86
C PHE A 119 6.73 31.80 0.53
N GLY A 120 6.54 32.98 1.13
CA GLY A 120 7.48 34.09 0.97
C GLY A 120 7.00 35.45 1.51
N SER A 121 5.69 35.69 1.58
CA SER A 121 5.15 37.00 2.01
C SER A 121 3.87 36.90 2.87
N THR A 122 3.65 35.75 3.51
CA THR A 122 2.47 35.59 4.38
C THR A 122 2.78 36.15 5.77
N ALA A 123 2.07 37.20 6.16
CA ALA A 123 2.14 37.73 7.52
C ALA A 123 1.75 36.65 8.56
N PRO A 124 2.30 36.66 9.79
CA PRO A 124 1.97 35.65 10.81
C PRO A 124 0.47 35.49 11.05
N SER A 125 -0.28 36.60 11.03
CA SER A 125 -1.73 36.63 11.21
C SER A 125 -2.52 35.97 10.07
N GLN A 126 -1.91 35.74 8.92
CA GLN A 126 -2.54 35.14 7.74
C GLN A 126 -2.18 33.66 7.54
N PHE A 127 -1.22 33.12 8.31
CA PHE A 127 -0.72 31.75 8.19
C PHE A 127 -1.83 30.69 8.19
N PHE A 128 -2.70 30.70 9.19
CA PHE A 128 -3.77 29.69 9.28
C PHE A 128 -4.81 29.78 8.14
N LYS A 129 -4.93 30.93 7.46
CA LYS A 129 -5.88 31.10 6.35
C LYS A 129 -5.35 30.50 5.04
N SER A 130 -4.02 30.45 4.90
CA SER A 130 -3.34 29.87 3.74
C SER A 130 -3.03 28.38 3.91
N MET A 131 -3.11 27.83 5.12
CA MET A 131 -2.94 26.40 5.34
C MET A 131 -4.08 25.59 4.69
N PRO A 132 -3.78 24.40 4.13
CA PRO A 132 -4.81 23.48 3.69
C PRO A 132 -5.68 23.04 4.88
N ILE A 133 -6.89 22.55 4.61
CA ILE A 133 -7.73 21.97 5.67
C ILE A 133 -8.05 20.55 5.22
N PRO A 134 -7.60 19.51 5.95
CA PRO A 134 -7.93 18.13 5.59
C PRO A 134 -9.43 17.89 5.79
N ASN A 135 -10.01 17.08 4.92
CA ASN A 135 -11.43 16.70 5.01
C ASN A 135 -11.69 15.69 6.14
N ASP A 136 -10.66 14.95 6.57
CA ASP A 136 -10.74 13.95 7.65
C ASP A 136 -9.39 13.81 8.37
N GLY A 137 -9.40 13.42 9.65
CA GLY A 137 -8.23 13.24 10.51
C GLY A 137 -7.78 14.47 11.31
N VAL A 138 -6.60 14.36 11.96
CA VAL A 138 -5.98 15.44 12.75
C VAL A 138 -4.69 15.90 12.08
N ILE A 139 -4.50 17.21 11.97
CA ILE A 139 -3.27 17.83 11.45
C ILE A 139 -2.71 18.86 12.43
N CYS A 140 -1.39 18.92 12.53
CA CYS A 140 -0.68 19.92 13.31
C CYS A 140 0.14 20.82 12.37
N TYR A 141 -0.07 22.14 12.47
CA TYR A 141 0.74 23.13 11.76
C TYR A 141 1.78 23.73 12.69
N LEU A 142 3.01 23.87 12.20
CA LEU A 142 4.09 24.59 12.86
C LEU A 142 4.59 25.69 11.93
N SER A 143 4.81 26.88 12.46
CA SER A 143 5.35 28.02 11.73
C SER A 143 6.37 28.76 12.58
N ALA A 144 7.46 29.20 11.94
CA ALA A 144 8.43 30.11 12.53
C ALA A 144 8.40 31.43 11.76
N PHE A 145 8.36 32.54 12.48
CA PHE A 145 8.43 33.90 11.92
C PHE A 145 9.62 34.62 12.53
N SER A 146 10.22 35.52 11.76
CA SER A 146 11.31 36.38 12.21
C SER A 146 10.94 37.82 11.92
N ASP A 147 11.08 38.70 12.91
CA ASP A 147 10.90 40.15 12.73
C ASP A 147 12.10 40.79 12.01
N ARG A 148 13.15 40.01 11.71
CA ARG A 148 14.30 40.47 10.93
C ARG A 148 14.11 40.15 9.46
N GLY A 149 13.53 41.09 8.72
CA GLY A 149 13.52 41.13 7.27
C GLY A 149 13.69 42.57 6.78
N ASN A 150 14.94 42.91 6.43
CA ASN A 150 15.46 44.21 5.93
C ASN A 150 15.28 45.44 6.82
#